data_AF-A0A2V8MPM4-F1
#
_entry.id   AF-A0A2V8MPM4-F1
#
_cell.length_a   1.000
_cell.length_b   1.000
_cell.length_c   1.000
_cell.angle_alpha   90.00
_cell.angle_beta   90.00
_cell.angle_gamma   90.00
#
_symmetry.space_group_name_H-M   'P 1'
#
loop_
_entity.id
_entity.type
_entity.pdbx_description
1 polymer ?
#
loop_
_entity_poly.entity_id
_entity_poly.type
_entity_poly.pdbx_seq_one_letter_code
_entity_poly.pdbx_strand_id
1 'polypeptide(L)'
;MGLKAALTTIMALGVLVGVSLPPRGWSQNPQARRVVAVRAGRMFDPKSGTNLPDQVVLIQGERITDVGPAGRVKVPAGATVIDLSRATVLPGLIDGHVHLTDGKGDQRQQAIHSATESLKAGYTTLVTQGSHGGNYADVELKREIDSG
;
A
#
# COMPACT_ATOMS: atom_id res chain seq x y z
N MET A 1 -11.86 17.39 -79.56
CA MET A 1 -12.24 18.51 -78.66
C MET A 1 -13.30 18.02 -77.69
N GLY A 2 -13.15 18.26 -76.39
CA GLY A 2 -14.27 18.20 -75.43
C GLY A 2 -14.31 17.00 -74.49
N LEU A 3 -13.75 17.20 -73.30
CA LEU A 3 -13.61 16.34 -72.13
C LEU A 3 -14.97 15.91 -71.47
N LYS A 4 -14.91 14.83 -70.64
CA LYS A 4 -15.68 14.50 -69.40
C LYS A 4 -16.52 13.21 -69.52
N ALA A 5 -16.58 12.27 -68.57
CA ALA A 5 -15.91 12.04 -67.29
C ALA A 5 -16.05 10.54 -66.95
N ALA A 6 -15.01 9.90 -66.41
CA ALA A 6 -15.06 8.51 -65.93
C ALA A 6 -15.66 8.48 -64.52
N LEU A 7 -16.76 7.75 -64.34
CA LEU A 7 -17.32 7.41 -63.03
C LEU A 7 -16.77 6.04 -62.62
N THR A 8 -15.72 6.05 -61.80
CA THR A 8 -15.20 4.82 -61.18
C THR A 8 -15.74 4.76 -59.75
N THR A 9 -16.67 3.83 -59.52
CA THR A 9 -17.23 3.53 -58.19
C THR A 9 -16.13 2.99 -57.27
N ILE A 10 -15.76 3.76 -56.24
CA ILE A 10 -14.85 3.30 -55.19
C ILE A 10 -15.70 2.56 -54.13
N MET A 11 -15.57 1.24 -54.06
CA MET A 11 -15.95 0.47 -52.87
C MET A 11 -14.90 0.75 -51.78
N ALA A 12 -15.27 1.55 -50.78
CA ALA A 12 -14.46 1.70 -49.58
C ALA A 12 -14.67 0.47 -48.67
N LEU A 13 -13.73 -0.46 -48.68
CA LEU A 13 -13.67 -1.55 -47.71
C LEU A 13 -13.13 -0.99 -46.39
N GLY A 14 -14.03 -0.72 -45.44
CA GLY A 14 -13.66 -0.26 -44.11
C GLY A 14 -12.97 -1.37 -43.31
N VAL A 15 -11.65 -1.25 -43.11
CA VAL A 15 -10.92 -2.08 -42.16
C VAL A 15 -11.10 -1.47 -40.76
N LEU A 16 -12.00 -2.06 -39.98
CA LEU A 16 -12.08 -1.83 -38.54
C LEU A 16 -10.86 -2.49 -37.88
N VAL A 17 -9.80 -1.72 -37.65
CA VAL A 17 -8.73 -2.12 -36.74
C VAL A 17 -9.30 -2.03 -35.33
N GLY A 18 -9.78 -3.16 -34.80
CA GLY A 18 -10.10 -3.29 -33.39
C GLY A 18 -8.82 -3.11 -32.58
N VAL A 19 -8.60 -1.91 -32.05
CA VAL A 19 -7.58 -1.67 -31.03
C VAL A 19 -8.05 -2.41 -29.77
N SER A 20 -7.62 -3.66 -29.64
CA SER A 20 -7.67 -4.37 -28.37
C SER A 20 -6.72 -3.63 -27.42
N LEU A 21 -7.28 -2.71 -26.63
CA LEU A 21 -6.59 -2.24 -25.44
C LEU A 21 -6.39 -3.50 -24.59
N PRO A 22 -5.14 -3.89 -24.26
CA PRO A 22 -4.95 -4.97 -23.32
C PRO A 22 -5.74 -4.62 -22.06
N PRO A 23 -6.36 -5.60 -21.38
CA PRO A 23 -6.91 -5.35 -20.06
C PRO A 23 -5.82 -4.63 -19.28
N ARG A 24 -6.17 -3.54 -18.59
CA ARG A 24 -5.27 -2.88 -17.63
C ARG A 24 -4.90 -3.93 -16.59
N GLY A 25 -3.89 -4.72 -16.92
CA GLY A 25 -3.24 -5.63 -16.01
C GLY A 25 -2.76 -4.78 -14.86
N TRP A 26 -3.00 -5.27 -13.65
CA TRP A 26 -2.55 -4.62 -12.44
C TRP A 26 -1.10 -4.21 -12.67
N SER A 27 -0.86 -2.90 -12.56
CA SER A 27 0.50 -2.36 -12.67
C SER A 27 1.39 -3.25 -11.81
N GLN A 28 2.43 -3.83 -12.43
CA GLN A 28 3.45 -4.56 -11.70
C GLN A 28 4.10 -3.55 -10.77
N ASN A 29 3.60 -3.46 -9.53
CA ASN A 29 4.03 -2.47 -8.56
C ASN A 29 5.55 -2.63 -8.43
N PRO A 30 6.38 -1.63 -8.79
CA PRO A 30 7.83 -1.72 -8.68
C PRO A 30 8.30 -2.06 -7.26
N GLN A 31 7.46 -1.77 -6.26
CA GLN A 31 7.68 -2.14 -4.86
C GLN A 31 7.69 -3.65 -4.64
N ALA A 32 6.96 -4.46 -5.42
CA ALA A 32 6.87 -5.92 -5.29
C ALA A 32 8.23 -6.64 -5.46
N ARG A 33 9.23 -5.98 -6.06
CA ARG A 33 10.59 -6.51 -6.19
C ARG A 33 11.56 -6.00 -5.14
N ARG A 34 11.21 -4.97 -4.37
CA ARG A 34 12.12 -4.43 -3.35
C ARG A 34 12.14 -5.36 -2.14
N VAL A 35 13.34 -5.78 -1.75
CA VAL A 35 13.58 -6.57 -0.55
C VAL A 35 14.12 -5.65 0.53
N VAL A 36 13.50 -5.68 1.71
CA VAL A 36 13.93 -4.96 2.92
C VAL A 36 14.24 -5.99 4.00
N ALA A 37 15.39 -5.86 4.65
CA ALA A 37 15.75 -6.64 5.82
C ALA A 37 15.81 -5.72 7.05
N VAL A 38 14.92 -5.94 8.01
CA VAL A 38 14.93 -5.23 9.29
C VAL A 38 15.71 -6.08 10.28
N ARG A 39 16.85 -5.59 10.74
CA ARG A 39 17.65 -6.23 11.80
C ARG A 39 17.24 -5.66 13.15
N ALA A 40 16.75 -6.50 14.04
CA ALA A 40 16.20 -6.10 15.33
C ALA A 40 17.11 -6.59 16.46
N GLY A 41 17.54 -5.69 17.34
CA GLY A 41 18.25 -6.08 18.56
C GLY A 41 17.37 -6.96 19.46
N ARG A 42 16.09 -6.58 19.55
CA ARG A 42 15.02 -7.36 20.17
C ARG A 42 13.79 -7.33 19.26
N MET A 43 13.04 -8.41 19.20
CA MET A 43 11.74 -8.46 18.53
C MET A 43 10.71 -8.98 19.52
N PHE A 44 9.62 -8.24 19.70
CA PHE A 44 8.50 -8.73 20.48
C PHE A 44 7.72 -9.78 19.69
N ASP A 45 7.60 -10.99 20.23
CA ASP A 45 6.73 -12.02 19.70
C ASP A 45 5.40 -12.02 20.48
N PRO A 46 4.29 -11.53 19.90
CA PRO A 46 3.01 -11.47 20.59
C PRO A 46 2.41 -12.85 20.88
N LYS A 47 2.84 -13.92 20.18
CA LYS A 47 2.33 -15.27 20.43
C LYS A 47 2.85 -15.83 21.74
N SER A 48 4.14 -15.64 22.01
CA SER A 48 4.76 -16.07 23.26
C SER A 48 4.74 -15.00 24.36
N GLY A 49 4.53 -13.74 24.01
CA GLY A 49 4.62 -12.60 24.93
C GLY A 49 6.06 -12.26 25.34
N THR A 50 7.06 -12.72 24.58
CA THR A 50 8.48 -12.57 24.92
C THR A 50 9.24 -11.68 23.94
N ASN A 51 10.41 -11.20 24.35
CA ASN A 51 11.34 -10.50 23.47
C ASN A 51 12.42 -11.47 22.99
N LEU A 52 12.46 -11.73 21.69
CA LEU A 52 13.46 -12.55 21.04
C LEU A 52 14.68 -11.69 20.67
N PRO A 53 15.91 -12.05 21.06
CA PRO A 53 17.10 -11.29 20.72
C PRO A 53 17.56 -11.56 19.28
N ASP A 54 18.24 -10.60 18.67
CA ASP A 54 18.95 -10.73 17.38
C ASP A 54 18.12 -11.41 16.27
N GLN A 55 17.03 -10.74 15.90
CA GLN A 55 16.08 -11.23 14.89
C GLN A 55 16.18 -10.44 13.60
N VAL A 56 15.81 -11.06 12.49
CA VAL A 56 15.68 -10.44 11.18
C VAL A 56 14.27 -10.66 10.65
N VAL A 57 13.64 -9.60 10.18
CA VAL A 57 12.39 -9.64 9.41
C VAL A 57 12.73 -9.34 7.96
N LEU A 58 12.45 -10.28 7.06
CA LEU A 58 12.62 -10.10 5.62
C LEU A 58 11.26 -9.76 4.99
N ILE A 59 11.23 -8.63 4.28
CA ILE A 59 10.03 -8.10 3.64
C ILE A 59 10.30 -8.02 2.14
N GLN A 60 9.38 -8.51 1.33
CA GLN A 60 9.38 -8.35 -0.12
C GLN A 60 8.07 -7.70 -0.55
N GLY A 61 8.16 -6.49 -1.11
CA GLY A 61 6.99 -5.66 -1.37
C GLY A 61 6.19 -5.39 -0.09
N GLU A 62 4.96 -5.86 -0.04
CA GLU A 62 4.01 -5.65 1.07
C GLU A 62 3.91 -6.87 2.02
N ARG A 63 4.76 -7.88 1.82
CA ARG A 63 4.66 -9.15 2.55
C ARG A 63 5.94 -9.44 3.32
N ILE A 64 5.78 -9.90 4.55
CA ILE A 64 6.85 -10.54 5.32
C ILE A 64 7.05 -11.93 4.73
N THR A 65 8.26 -12.23 4.27
CA THR A 65 8.60 -13.50 3.62
C THR A 65 9.39 -14.45 4.52
N ASP A 66 10.12 -13.93 5.51
CA ASP A 66 10.80 -14.74 6.53
C ASP A 66 11.03 -13.94 7.82
N VAL A 67 11.04 -14.62 8.97
CA VAL A 67 11.34 -14.03 10.28
C VAL A 67 12.10 -15.02 11.14
N GLY A 68 13.22 -14.62 11.75
CA GLY A 68 13.91 -15.45 12.72
C GLY A 68 15.30 -14.96 13.11
N PRO A 69 16.09 -15.78 13.82
CA PRO A 69 17.42 -15.40 14.27
C PRO A 69 18.32 -14.96 13.11
N ALA A 70 19.16 -13.95 13.34
CA ALA A 70 20.01 -13.38 12.28
C ALA A 70 20.95 -14.41 11.61
N GLY A 71 21.40 -15.42 12.37
CA GLY A 71 22.20 -16.52 11.83
C GLY A 71 21.44 -17.50 10.93
N ARG A 72 20.08 -17.48 10.95
CA ARG A 72 19.22 -18.36 10.16
C ARG A 72 18.70 -17.68 8.90
N VAL A 73 18.24 -16.43 9.01
CA VAL A 73 17.57 -15.71 7.93
C VAL A 73 18.61 -15.28 6.88
N LYS A 74 18.45 -15.77 5.65
CA LYS A 74 19.33 -15.43 4.53
C LYS A 74 18.87 -14.11 3.91
N VAL A 75 19.61 -13.03 4.15
CA VAL A 75 19.35 -11.72 3.53
C VAL A 75 19.93 -11.70 2.11
N PRO A 76 19.10 -11.53 1.06
CA PRO A 76 19.58 -11.48 -0.32
C PRO A 76 20.51 -10.29 -0.59
N ALA A 77 21.45 -10.45 -1.52
CA ALA A 77 22.27 -9.34 -1.99
C ALA A 77 21.39 -8.24 -2.60
N GLY A 78 21.71 -6.97 -2.29
CA GLY A 78 20.93 -5.81 -2.76
C GLY A 78 19.67 -5.51 -1.95
N ALA A 79 19.36 -6.28 -0.89
CA ALA A 79 18.30 -5.91 0.04
C ALA A 79 18.64 -4.58 0.75
N THR A 80 17.65 -3.73 0.93
CA THR A 80 17.77 -2.54 1.78
C THR A 80 17.79 -2.98 3.23
N VAL A 81 18.85 -2.66 3.97
CA VAL A 81 18.96 -3.04 5.38
C VAL A 81 18.54 -1.86 6.25
N ILE A 82 17.59 -2.11 7.15
CA ILE A 82 17.22 -1.21 8.24
C ILE A 82 17.83 -1.78 9.51
N ASP A 83 18.86 -1.14 10.04
CA ASP A 83 19.55 -1.57 11.25
C ASP A 83 18.91 -0.95 12.50
N LEU A 84 18.20 -1.80 13.25
CA LEU A 84 17.57 -1.51 14.54
C LEU A 84 18.17 -2.42 15.63
N SER A 85 19.45 -2.79 15.52
CA SER A 85 20.20 -3.62 16.48
C SER A 85 20.17 -3.10 17.92
N ARG A 86 19.81 -1.83 18.13
CA ARG A 86 19.70 -1.18 19.44
C ARG A 86 18.26 -0.95 19.91
N ALA A 87 17.27 -1.39 19.15
CA ALA A 87 15.86 -1.17 19.44
C ALA A 87 15.08 -2.48 19.61
N THR A 88 13.86 -2.34 20.13
CA THR A 88 12.85 -3.40 20.12
C THR A 88 11.91 -3.16 18.94
N VAL A 89 11.78 -4.15 18.06
CA VAL A 89 10.84 -4.15 16.94
C VAL A 89 9.55 -4.84 17.38
N LEU A 90 8.42 -4.22 17.02
CA LEU A 90 7.07 -4.73 17.27
C LEU A 90 6.33 -4.87 15.94
N PRO A 91 5.27 -5.70 15.87
CA PRO A 91 4.26 -5.56 14.83
C PRO A 91 3.67 -4.14 14.84
N GLY A 92 3.14 -3.71 13.70
CA GLY A 92 2.37 -2.46 13.63
C GLY A 92 1.20 -2.49 14.62
N LEU A 93 1.00 -1.40 15.34
CA LEU A 93 -0.02 -1.35 16.38
C LEU A 93 -1.42 -1.22 15.78
N ILE A 94 -2.40 -1.76 16.51
CA ILE A 94 -3.81 -1.73 16.14
C ILE A 94 -4.57 -0.99 17.23
N ASP A 95 -5.27 0.08 16.85
CA ASP A 95 -6.25 0.72 17.73
C ASP A 95 -7.65 0.20 17.38
N GLY A 96 -8.30 -0.42 18.36
CA GLY A 96 -9.60 -1.07 18.20
C GLY A 96 -10.79 -0.12 18.32
N HIS A 97 -10.59 1.14 18.69
CA HIS A 97 -11.68 2.07 18.93
C HIS A 97 -11.23 3.52 18.76
N VAL A 98 -11.33 4.05 17.53
CA VAL A 98 -11.01 5.45 17.25
C VAL A 98 -12.16 6.22 16.60
N HIS A 99 -12.11 7.54 16.80
CA HIS A 99 -12.90 8.49 16.05
C HIS A 99 -11.95 9.51 15.42
N LEU A 100 -11.99 9.63 14.10
CA LEU A 100 -11.06 10.49 13.36
C LEU A 100 -11.52 11.94 13.30
N THR A 101 -12.79 12.21 13.63
CA THR A 101 -13.42 13.53 13.57
C THR A 101 -14.30 13.77 14.80
N ASP A 102 -14.57 15.05 15.09
CA ASP A 102 -15.38 15.49 16.23
C ASP A 102 -16.77 16.08 15.85
N GLY A 103 -17.09 16.09 14.55
CA GLY A 103 -18.36 16.59 14.01
C GLY A 103 -18.43 18.09 13.79
N LYS A 104 -17.35 18.84 14.03
CA LYS A 104 -17.30 20.30 13.88
C LYS A 104 -16.27 20.72 12.83
N GLY A 105 -16.54 21.74 12.03
CA GLY A 105 -15.55 22.24 11.05
C GLY A 105 -15.21 21.21 9.96
N ASP A 106 -14.03 21.33 9.34
CA ASP A 106 -13.61 20.47 8.22
C ASP A 106 -13.28 19.05 8.69
N GLN A 107 -14.22 18.14 8.43
CA GLN A 107 -14.14 16.73 8.83
C GLN A 107 -13.09 15.95 8.03
N ARG A 108 -12.90 16.28 6.74
CA ARG A 108 -11.91 15.59 5.90
C ARG A 108 -10.51 15.89 6.39
N GLN A 109 -10.24 17.16 6.69
CA GLN A 109 -8.92 17.53 7.19
C GLN A 109 -8.66 16.97 8.59
N GLN A 110 -9.66 16.92 9.46
CA GLN A 110 -9.51 16.23 10.74
C GLN A 110 -9.18 14.76 10.56
N ALA A 111 -9.89 14.06 9.67
CA ALA A 111 -9.66 12.65 9.47
C ALA A 111 -8.23 12.36 8.99
N ILE A 112 -7.73 13.15 8.04
CA ILE A 112 -6.35 13.06 7.54
C ILE A 112 -5.36 13.34 8.66
N HIS A 113 -5.59 14.40 9.44
CA HIS A 113 -4.70 14.78 10.54
C HIS A 113 -4.64 13.68 11.59
N SER A 114 -5.79 13.23 12.11
CA SER A 114 -5.89 12.19 13.13
C SER A 114 -5.23 10.89 12.66
N ALA A 115 -5.53 10.42 11.45
CA ALA A 115 -4.92 9.21 10.90
C ALA A 115 -3.40 9.34 10.73
N THR A 116 -2.93 10.52 10.32
CA THR A 116 -1.50 10.81 10.18
C THR A 116 -0.78 10.77 11.53
N GLU A 117 -1.37 11.37 12.57
CA GLU A 117 -0.79 11.38 13.91
C GLU A 117 -0.79 9.98 14.53
N SER A 118 -1.87 9.19 14.35
CA SER A 118 -1.91 7.79 14.73
C SER A 118 -0.80 6.97 14.05
N LEU A 119 -0.59 7.17 12.74
CA LEU A 119 0.47 6.49 12.00
C LEU A 119 1.86 6.85 12.51
N LYS A 120 2.14 8.13 12.78
CA LYS A 120 3.39 8.58 13.37
C LYS A 120 3.63 8.01 14.77
N ALA A 121 2.56 7.77 15.53
CA ALA A 121 2.60 7.12 16.84
C ALA A 121 2.76 5.59 16.76
N GLY A 122 2.77 5.00 15.55
CA GLY A 122 3.01 3.57 15.33
C GLY A 122 1.75 2.72 15.10
N TYR A 123 0.56 3.33 15.07
CA TYR A 123 -0.67 2.64 14.73
C TYR A 123 -0.81 2.54 13.21
N THR A 124 -0.61 1.33 12.68
CA THR A 124 -0.73 1.07 11.24
C THR A 124 -2.12 0.60 10.84
N THR A 125 -2.95 0.24 11.82
CA THR A 125 -4.33 -0.19 11.60
C THR A 125 -5.24 0.49 12.63
N LEU A 126 -6.32 1.09 12.15
CA LEU A 126 -7.33 1.75 12.97
C LEU A 126 -8.70 1.12 12.70
N VAL A 127 -9.47 0.86 13.76
CA VAL A 127 -10.87 0.47 13.68
C VAL A 127 -11.71 1.68 14.08
N THR A 128 -12.36 2.31 13.10
CA THR A 128 -13.22 3.48 13.34
C THR A 128 -14.59 3.03 13.85
N GLN A 129 -15.10 3.67 14.90
CA GLN A 129 -16.46 3.45 15.42
C GLN A 129 -17.42 4.55 14.94
N GLY A 130 -17.30 4.92 13.66
CA GLY A 130 -18.05 6.00 13.02
C GLY A 130 -17.45 7.38 13.27
N SER A 131 -17.71 8.28 12.34
CA SER A 131 -17.35 9.69 12.46
C SER A 131 -18.38 10.37 13.38
N HIS A 132 -17.98 10.88 14.55
CA HIS A 132 -18.88 11.58 15.47
C HIS A 132 -19.51 12.79 14.78
N GLY A 133 -20.68 12.64 14.14
CA GLY A 133 -21.30 13.71 13.34
C GLY A 133 -20.57 14.05 12.02
N GLY A 134 -19.52 13.31 11.64
CA GLY A 134 -18.68 13.59 10.47
C GLY A 134 -19.08 12.85 9.18
N ASN A 135 -20.32 12.35 9.07
CA ASN A 135 -20.81 11.56 7.94
C ASN A 135 -19.89 10.36 7.61
N TYR A 136 -19.39 10.30 6.37
CA TYR A 136 -18.58 9.21 5.81
C TYR A 136 -17.09 9.56 5.68
N ALA A 137 -16.60 10.58 6.38
CA ALA A 137 -15.22 11.05 6.23
C ALA A 137 -14.17 9.95 6.48
N ASP A 138 -14.42 9.04 7.43
CA ASP A 138 -13.60 7.86 7.69
C ASP A 138 -13.63 6.83 6.54
N VAL A 139 -14.81 6.59 5.96
CA VAL A 139 -14.99 5.70 4.81
C VAL A 139 -14.32 6.26 3.55
N GLU A 140 -14.48 7.57 3.31
CA GLU A 140 -13.86 8.28 2.19
C GLU A 140 -12.34 8.26 2.30
N LEU A 141 -11.79 8.62 3.47
CA LEU A 141 -10.35 8.56 3.71
C LEU A 141 -9.82 7.13 3.54
N LYS A 142 -10.53 6.11 4.04
CA LYS A 142 -10.14 4.71 3.81
C LYS A 142 -10.04 4.38 2.32
N ARG A 143 -11.03 4.79 1.51
CA ARG A 143 -11.01 4.55 0.06
C ARG A 143 -9.86 5.28 -0.63
N GLU A 144 -9.57 6.52 -0.21
CA GLU A 144 -8.44 7.30 -0.71
C GLU A 144 -7.10 6.61 -0.39
N ILE A 145 -6.91 6.09 0.83
CA ILE A 145 -5.71 5.35 1.22
C ILE A 145 -5.59 4.04 0.42
N ASP A 146 -6.68 3.28 0.31
CA ASP A 146 -6.68 1.98 -0.38
C ASP A 146 -6.45 2.09 -1.90
N SER A 147 -6.76 3.25 -2.51
CA SER A 147 -6.57 3.46 -3.96
C SER A 147 -5.13 3.77 -4.35
N GLY A 148 -4.26 4.08 -3.38
CA GLY A 148 -2.93 4.66 -3.62
C GLY A 148 -2.98 6.06 -4.21
#